data_AF-A0A4Q3X2C4-F1
#
_entry.id   AF-A0A4Q3X2C4-F1
#
_cell.length_a   1.000
_cell.length_b   1.000
_cell.length_c   1.000
_cell.angle_alpha   90.00
_cell.angle_beta   90.00
_cell.angle_gamma   90.00
#
_symmetry.space_group_name_H-M   'P 1'
#
loop_
_entity.id
_entity.type
_entity.pdbx_description
1 polymer ?
#
loop_
_entity_poly.entity_id
_entity_poly.type
_entity_poly.pdbx_seq_one_letter_code
_entity_poly.pdbx_strand_id
1 'polypeptide(L)'
;MKFVEDLVAQGKLGADDATDFWEFTCGILMKDAARFARYEDERFRFYLNIGLCSHWLRPHQTRWKADGGFAWPQGYGPNSRQRDNTPEFDWDEYLEWNAGAEAWEGISRNSVAIKQRYVLRAALPARTARHDQAAVRAEWVFGLPQVREPKPTTFYGFRKIEGQWVLRAWSEDEALESVGL
;
A
#
# COMPACT_ATOMS: atom_id res chain seq x y z
N MET A 1 12.91 11.07 4.30
CA MET A 1 12.25 10.24 5.34
C MET A 1 13.10 9.00 5.56
N LYS A 2 13.63 8.76 6.77
CA LYS A 2 14.65 7.71 7.03
C LYS A 2 14.32 6.35 6.40
N PHE A 3 13.08 5.89 6.50
CA PHE A 3 12.65 4.63 5.87
C PHE A 3 12.95 4.58 4.36
N VAL A 4 12.62 5.62 3.60
CA VAL A 4 12.85 5.66 2.15
C VAL A 4 14.33 5.88 1.83
N GLU A 5 15.04 6.66 2.65
CA GLU A 5 16.50 6.79 2.54
C GLU A 5 17.19 5.42 2.69
N ASP A 6 16.74 4.61 3.65
CA ASP A 6 17.23 3.25 3.87
C ASP A 6 16.92 2.34 2.67
N LEU A 7 15.73 2.45 2.06
CA LEU A 7 15.39 1.70 0.84
C LEU A 7 16.31 2.04 -0.34
N VAL A 8 16.63 3.33 -0.52
CA VAL A 8 17.58 3.78 -1.55
C VAL A 8 18.98 3.25 -1.26
N ALA A 9 19.46 3.37 -0.02
CA ALA A 9 20.78 2.90 0.38
C ALA A 9 20.96 1.38 0.21
N GLN A 10 19.88 0.61 0.37
CA GLN A 10 19.86 -0.84 0.15
C GLN A 10 19.72 -1.23 -1.34
N GLY A 11 19.55 -0.27 -2.25
CA GLY A 11 19.33 -0.53 -3.68
C GLY A 11 17.95 -1.12 -3.99
N LYS A 12 16.97 -0.98 -3.09
CA LYS A 12 15.60 -1.47 -3.29
C LYS A 12 14.77 -0.56 -4.19
N LEU A 13 15.09 0.74 -4.19
CA LEU A 13 14.55 1.71 -5.13
C LEU A 13 15.60 1.97 -6.22
N GLY A 14 15.24 1.65 -7.46
CA GLY A 14 16.10 1.87 -8.62
C GLY A 14 15.99 3.29 -9.16
N ALA A 15 16.79 3.61 -10.18
CA ALA A 15 16.73 4.92 -10.84
C ALA A 15 15.38 5.21 -11.52
N ASP A 16 14.60 4.17 -11.81
CA ASP A 16 13.25 4.30 -12.37
C ASP A 16 12.18 4.52 -11.30
N ASP A 17 12.49 4.40 -10.01
CA ASP A 17 11.54 4.59 -8.92
C ASP A 17 11.71 6.00 -8.34
N ALA A 18 10.67 6.81 -8.47
CA ALA A 18 10.73 8.22 -8.07
C ALA A 18 10.76 8.34 -6.54
N THR A 19 11.89 8.75 -5.96
CA THR A 19 12.04 8.86 -4.50
C THR A 19 11.01 9.81 -3.89
N ASP A 20 10.68 10.90 -4.58
CA ASP A 20 9.65 11.87 -4.17
C ASP A 20 8.25 11.24 -4.03
N PHE A 21 7.88 10.33 -4.94
CA PHE A 21 6.66 9.53 -4.85
C PHE A 21 6.69 8.63 -3.61
N TRP A 22 7.78 7.87 -3.45
CA TRP A 22 7.92 6.91 -2.37
C TRP A 22 7.85 7.58 -1.00
N GLU A 23 8.53 8.72 -0.82
CA GLU A 23 8.47 9.50 0.41
C GLU A 23 7.06 9.99 0.71
N PHE A 24 6.38 10.58 -0.28
CA PHE A 24 5.05 11.14 -0.12
C PHE A 24 4.01 10.06 0.19
N THR A 25 3.99 8.99 -0.60
CA THR A 25 3.04 7.89 -0.47
C THR A 25 3.25 7.11 0.82
N CYS A 26 4.50 6.78 1.19
CA CYS A 26 4.77 6.11 2.46
C CYS A 26 4.38 6.99 3.65
N GLY A 27 4.63 8.30 3.57
CA GLY A 27 4.20 9.24 4.60
C GLY A 27 2.67 9.26 4.80
N ILE A 28 1.89 9.14 3.72
CA ILE A 28 0.42 9.02 3.81
C ILE A 28 0.03 7.69 4.45
N LEU A 29 0.56 6.56 3.96
CA LEU A 29 0.22 5.23 4.47
C LEU A 29 0.58 5.06 5.95
N MET A 30 1.75 5.57 6.36
CA MET A 30 2.19 5.56 7.76
C MET A 30 1.27 6.40 8.65
N LYS A 31 0.83 7.56 8.20
CA LYS A 31 -0.11 8.41 8.95
C LYS A 31 -1.48 7.77 9.08
N ASP A 32 -1.98 7.18 8.00
CA ASP A 32 -3.28 6.50 7.99
C ASP A 32 -3.28 5.26 8.90
N ALA A 33 -2.26 4.41 8.78
CA ALA A 33 -2.08 3.26 9.66
C ALA A 33 -1.89 3.65 11.13
N ALA A 34 -1.16 4.74 11.42
CA ALA A 34 -0.98 5.23 12.79
C ALA A 34 -2.29 5.74 13.39
N ARG A 35 -3.14 6.38 12.58
CA ARG A 35 -4.48 6.79 13.00
C ARG A 35 -5.28 5.55 13.44
N PHE A 36 -5.26 4.48 12.64
CA PHE A 36 -5.93 3.22 13.00
C PHE A 36 -5.37 2.62 14.30
N ALA A 37 -4.04 2.53 14.43
CA ALA A 37 -3.37 1.96 15.59
C ALA A 37 -3.69 2.68 16.91
N ARG A 38 -3.94 3.99 16.87
CA ARG A 38 -4.25 4.80 18.08
C ARG A 38 -5.64 4.54 18.67
N TYR A 39 -6.59 4.01 17.89
CA TYR A 39 -7.97 3.80 18.34
C TYR A 39 -8.29 2.35 18.70
N GLU A 40 -7.35 1.44 18.47
CA GLU A 40 -7.57 0.02 18.69
C GLU A 40 -6.93 -0.45 20.00
N ASP A 41 -7.31 -1.67 20.40
CA ASP A 41 -6.91 -2.28 21.65
C ASP A 41 -5.40 -2.55 21.71
N GLU A 42 -4.75 -2.12 22.80
CA GLU A 42 -3.32 -2.26 23.07
C GLU A 42 -2.80 -3.71 23.06
N ARG A 43 -3.70 -4.69 23.18
CA ARG A 43 -3.37 -6.12 23.05
C ARG A 43 -2.94 -6.51 21.65
N PHE A 44 -3.24 -5.70 20.64
CA PHE A 44 -2.86 -5.97 19.26
C PHE A 44 -1.62 -5.21 18.85
N ARG A 45 -0.76 -5.87 18.08
CA ARG A 45 0.40 -5.24 17.44
C ARG A 45 0.02 -4.74 16.04
N PHE A 46 0.50 -3.56 15.69
CA PHE A 46 0.23 -2.92 14.40
C PHE A 46 1.47 -2.91 13.55
N TYR A 47 1.32 -3.40 12.33
CA TYR A 47 2.36 -3.48 11.34
C TYR A 47 1.94 -2.80 10.05
N LEU A 48 2.93 -2.29 9.35
CA LEU A 48 2.81 -1.79 7.98
C LEU A 48 3.75 -2.61 7.11
N ASN A 49 3.21 -3.24 6.07
CA ASN A 49 3.94 -4.01 5.09
C ASN A 49 3.89 -3.30 3.74
N ILE A 50 4.96 -2.59 3.38
CA ILE A 50 5.07 -1.84 2.14
C ILE A 50 5.91 -2.64 1.15
N GLY A 51 5.42 -2.82 -0.07
CA GLY A 51 6.17 -3.51 -1.13
C GLY A 51 6.07 -2.84 -2.49
N LEU A 52 7.12 -3.06 -3.29
CA LEU A 52 7.18 -2.70 -4.70
C LEU A 52 6.44 -3.74 -5.53
N CYS A 53 5.63 -3.30 -6.49
CA CYS A 53 4.91 -4.15 -7.42
C CYS A 53 5.13 -3.67 -8.86
N SER A 54 5.88 -4.45 -9.64
CA SER A 54 6.05 -4.24 -11.07
C SER A 54 4.95 -4.89 -11.94
N HIS A 55 4.14 -5.77 -11.36
CA HIS A 55 3.17 -6.59 -12.09
C HIS A 55 1.71 -6.29 -11.69
N TRP A 56 1.17 -5.20 -12.24
CA TRP A 56 -0.25 -4.89 -12.14
C TRP A 56 -1.04 -5.60 -13.24
N LEU A 57 -2.24 -6.08 -12.91
CA LEU A 57 -3.17 -6.71 -13.82
C LEU A 57 -3.66 -5.69 -14.85
N ARG A 58 -3.28 -5.90 -16.12
CA ARG A 58 -3.81 -5.18 -17.29
C ARG A 58 -3.96 -3.65 -17.05
N PRO A 59 -2.89 -2.94 -16.69
CA PRO A 59 -2.95 -1.51 -16.34
C PRO A 59 -3.52 -0.63 -17.48
N HIS A 60 -3.49 -1.13 -18.72
CA HIS A 60 -4.02 -0.46 -19.90
C HIS A 60 -5.47 -0.85 -20.26
N GLN A 61 -6.05 -1.90 -19.68
CA GLN A 61 -7.39 -2.38 -20.03
C GLN A 61 -8.42 -2.15 -18.92
N THR A 62 -8.00 -2.09 -17.66
CA THR A 62 -8.88 -1.84 -16.52
C THR A 62 -8.46 -0.56 -15.81
N ARG A 63 -9.43 0.35 -15.58
CA ARG A 63 -9.21 1.66 -14.99
C ARG A 63 -10.09 1.88 -13.76
N TRP A 64 -9.50 2.46 -12.72
CA TRP A 64 -10.24 3.07 -11.61
C TRP A 64 -10.67 4.45 -12.07
N LYS A 65 -11.98 4.74 -12.19
CA LYS A 65 -12.48 5.97 -12.82
C LYS A 65 -12.30 7.26 -12.00
N ALA A 66 -11.79 7.18 -10.77
CA ALA A 66 -11.60 8.35 -9.92
C ALA A 66 -10.61 9.39 -10.51
N ASP A 67 -10.90 10.68 -10.32
CA ASP A 67 -10.05 11.82 -10.74
C ASP A 67 -9.50 11.71 -12.17
N GLY A 68 -10.35 11.45 -13.17
CA GLY A 68 -9.94 11.30 -14.58
C GLY A 68 -9.29 9.95 -14.92
N GLY A 69 -9.10 9.11 -13.91
CA GLY A 69 -8.91 7.68 -14.02
C GLY A 69 -7.47 7.20 -13.86
N PHE A 70 -7.26 6.19 -13.01
CA PHE A 70 -5.99 5.52 -12.76
C PHE A 70 -5.97 4.10 -13.36
N ALA A 71 -4.79 3.51 -13.51
CA ALA A 71 -4.68 2.07 -13.73
C ALA A 71 -5.32 1.32 -12.54
N TRP A 72 -6.09 0.27 -12.81
CA TRP A 72 -6.73 -0.50 -11.75
C TRP A 72 -5.67 -1.21 -10.88
N PRO A 73 -5.58 -0.92 -9.57
CA PRO A 73 -4.49 -1.41 -8.73
C PRO A 73 -4.76 -2.84 -8.23
N GLN A 74 -4.78 -3.81 -9.13
CA GLN A 74 -4.87 -5.23 -8.81
C GLN A 74 -3.68 -6.03 -9.37
N GLY A 75 -3.39 -7.19 -8.77
CA GLY A 75 -2.32 -8.09 -9.21
C GLY A 75 -2.82 -9.25 -10.07
N TYR A 76 -1.87 -9.93 -10.71
CA TYR A 76 -2.05 -11.31 -11.14
C TYR A 76 -1.84 -12.19 -9.91
N GLY A 77 -2.87 -12.83 -9.37
CA GLY A 77 -2.64 -13.81 -8.30
C GLY A 77 -2.14 -15.13 -8.84
N PRO A 78 -1.84 -16.09 -7.94
CA PRO A 78 -1.30 -17.41 -8.31
C PRO A 78 -2.22 -18.18 -9.27
N ASN A 79 -3.52 -17.88 -9.23
CA ASN A 79 -4.51 -18.34 -10.20
C ASN A 79 -4.99 -17.14 -11.03
N SER A 80 -4.31 -16.86 -12.14
CA SER A 80 -4.48 -15.72 -13.07
C SER A 80 -5.88 -15.50 -13.69
N ARG A 81 -6.90 -16.23 -13.23
CA ARG A 81 -8.30 -16.15 -13.66
C ARG A 81 -9.20 -15.36 -12.70
N GLN A 82 -8.76 -15.02 -11.49
CA GLN A 82 -9.56 -14.25 -10.52
C GLN A 82 -9.15 -12.76 -10.50
N ARG A 83 -10.14 -11.87 -10.47
CA ARG A 83 -10.00 -10.39 -10.54
C ARG A 83 -10.00 -9.71 -9.17
N ASP A 84 -9.64 -10.41 -8.11
CA ASP A 84 -9.56 -9.91 -6.72
C ASP A 84 -8.14 -10.04 -6.14
N ASN A 85 -7.23 -10.62 -6.92
CA ASN A 85 -5.92 -11.01 -6.46
C ASN A 85 -5.08 -9.83 -5.97
N THR A 86 -4.58 -10.00 -4.75
CA THR A 86 -3.61 -9.13 -4.09
C THR A 86 -2.34 -8.99 -4.95
N PRO A 87 -1.83 -7.75 -5.18
CA PRO A 87 -0.58 -7.55 -5.92
C PRO A 87 0.60 -8.25 -5.24
N GLU A 88 1.36 -9.04 -6.00
CA GLU A 88 2.61 -9.64 -5.54
C GLU A 88 3.71 -8.57 -5.43
N PHE A 89 4.60 -8.78 -4.48
CA PHE A 89 5.70 -7.86 -4.19
C PHE A 89 6.99 -8.39 -4.82
N ASP A 90 7.68 -7.53 -5.56
CA ASP A 90 9.05 -7.79 -6.01
C ASP A 90 9.99 -7.83 -4.80
N TRP A 91 9.73 -6.94 -3.84
CA TRP A 91 10.29 -6.95 -2.49
C TRP A 91 9.33 -6.22 -1.54
N ASP A 92 9.48 -6.47 -0.24
CA ASP A 92 8.72 -5.76 0.79
C ASP A 92 9.55 -5.46 2.04
N GLU A 93 8.99 -4.59 2.86
CA GLU A 93 9.49 -4.22 4.17
C GLU A 93 8.38 -4.26 5.21
N TYR A 94 8.78 -4.50 6.46
CA TYR A 94 7.89 -4.45 7.60
C TYR A 94 8.31 -3.34 8.55
N LEU A 95 7.30 -2.60 9.01
CA LEU A 95 7.41 -1.62 10.07
C LEU A 95 6.45 -2.01 11.19
N GLU A 96 6.86 -1.81 12.43
CA GLU A 96 6.01 -1.95 13.61
C GLU A 96 5.72 -0.56 14.21
N TRP A 97 4.48 -0.34 14.64
CA TRP A 97 4.09 0.87 15.34
C TRP A 97 4.55 0.81 16.79
N ASN A 98 5.44 1.72 17.18
CA ASN A 98 5.79 1.96 18.57
C ASN A 98 4.88 3.05 19.14
N ALA A 99 3.87 2.64 19.90
CA ALA A 99 2.92 3.57 20.50
C ALA A 99 3.55 4.54 21.50
N GLY A 100 4.61 4.13 22.22
CA GLY A 100 5.29 4.99 23.19
C GLY A 100 6.13 6.09 22.54
N ALA A 101 6.74 5.80 21.39
CA ALA A 101 7.51 6.78 20.60
C ALA A 101 6.66 7.51 19.55
N GLU A 102 5.39 7.13 19.38
CA GLU A 102 4.52 7.53 18.27
C GLU A 102 5.21 7.45 16.90
N ALA A 103 5.95 6.37 16.67
CA ALA A 103 6.80 6.21 15.49
C ALA A 103 6.71 4.81 14.89
N TRP A 104 7.00 4.72 13.59
CA TRP A 104 7.18 3.46 12.88
C TRP A 104 8.64 3.02 12.93
N GLU A 105 8.87 1.77 13.29
CA GLU A 105 10.20 1.17 13.41
C GLU A 105 10.37 0.00 12.44
N GLY A 106 11.49 -0.03 11.70
CA GLY A 106 11.80 -1.13 10.79
C GLY A 106 12.07 -2.43 11.53
N ILE A 107 11.42 -3.52 11.11
CA ILE A 107 11.58 -4.83 11.72
C ILE A 107 11.80 -5.92 10.66
N SER A 108 12.38 -7.04 11.08
CA SER A 108 12.49 -8.20 10.20
C SER A 108 11.12 -8.87 10.00
N ARG A 109 10.88 -9.45 8.82
CA ARG A 109 9.67 -10.25 8.55
C ARG A 109 9.45 -11.37 9.58
N ASN A 110 10.53 -11.95 10.11
CA ASN A 110 10.46 -13.03 11.10
C ASN A 110 10.05 -12.53 12.50
N SER A 111 10.10 -11.23 12.74
CA SER A 111 9.69 -10.59 14.00
C SER A 111 8.20 -10.28 14.05
N VAL A 112 7.46 -10.42 12.94
CA VAL A 112 6.05 -10.10 12.86
C VAL A 112 5.22 -11.16 13.61
N ALA A 113 4.58 -10.75 14.71
CA ALA A 113 3.74 -11.63 15.53
C ALA A 113 2.64 -12.30 14.70
N ILE A 114 2.39 -13.60 14.87
CA ILE A 114 1.37 -14.33 14.07
C ILE A 114 -0.05 -14.10 14.61
N LYS A 115 -0.18 -13.95 15.93
CA LYS A 115 -1.45 -13.77 16.64
C LYS A 115 -1.63 -12.30 17.04
N GLN A 116 -2.88 -11.88 17.22
CA GLN A 116 -3.24 -10.55 17.73
C GLN A 116 -2.47 -9.43 17.02
N ARG A 117 -2.57 -9.42 15.69
CA ARG A 117 -1.90 -8.42 14.86
C ARG A 117 -2.84 -7.80 13.84
N TYR A 118 -2.52 -6.57 13.49
CA TYR A 118 -3.05 -5.83 12.35
C TYR A 118 -1.89 -5.55 11.40
N VAL A 119 -2.03 -5.88 10.12
CA VAL A 119 -1.03 -5.52 9.09
C VAL A 119 -1.73 -4.73 8.00
N LEU A 120 -1.36 -3.47 7.81
CA LEU A 120 -1.70 -2.78 6.58
C LEU A 120 -0.71 -3.21 5.50
N ARG A 121 -1.16 -3.98 4.52
CA ARG A 121 -0.34 -4.40 3.38
C ARG A 121 -0.56 -3.45 2.22
N ALA A 122 0.47 -2.74 1.77
CA ALA A 122 0.41 -1.73 0.72
C ALA A 122 1.32 -2.05 -0.48
N ALA A 123 0.72 -2.10 -1.67
CA ALA A 123 1.39 -2.32 -2.95
C ALA A 123 1.63 -1.00 -3.68
N LEU A 124 2.90 -0.62 -3.82
CA LEU A 124 3.31 0.58 -4.53
C LEU A 124 3.82 0.20 -5.93
N PRO A 125 3.45 0.95 -6.99
CA PRO A 125 3.88 0.63 -8.34
C PRO A 125 5.38 0.88 -8.51
N ALA A 126 6.02 0.02 -9.30
CA ALA A 126 7.38 0.26 -9.78
C ALA A 126 7.43 1.29 -10.91
N ARG A 127 8.64 1.77 -11.21
CA ARG A 127 8.95 2.64 -12.37
C ARG A 127 8.22 3.98 -12.34
N THR A 128 7.93 4.49 -11.15
CA THR A 128 7.15 5.72 -10.96
C THR A 128 7.82 6.98 -11.50
N ALA A 129 9.13 6.98 -11.76
CA ALA A 129 9.81 8.10 -12.40
C ALA A 129 9.36 8.34 -13.85
N ARG A 130 8.73 7.34 -14.48
CA ARG A 130 8.25 7.40 -15.87
C ARG A 130 6.77 7.79 -15.99
N HIS A 131 6.13 8.14 -14.87
CA HIS A 131 4.69 8.30 -14.80
C HIS A 131 4.29 9.57 -14.04
N ASP A 132 3.27 10.26 -14.55
CA ASP A 132 2.66 11.42 -13.87
C ASP A 132 1.44 11.04 -13.02
N GLN A 133 1.15 9.74 -12.91
CA GLN A 133 0.08 9.21 -12.07
C GLN A 133 0.42 7.81 -11.59
N ALA A 134 -0.07 7.46 -10.41
CA ALA A 134 0.13 6.15 -9.79
C ALA A 134 -1.09 5.75 -8.97
N ALA A 135 -1.38 4.45 -8.92
CA ALA A 135 -2.37 3.89 -8.02
C ALA A 135 -1.70 2.94 -7.04
N VAL A 136 -2.16 2.96 -5.80
CA VAL A 136 -1.68 2.10 -4.71
C VAL A 136 -2.88 1.37 -4.14
N ARG A 137 -2.71 0.08 -3.88
CA ARG A 137 -3.68 -0.75 -3.17
C ARG A 137 -3.14 -1.02 -1.77
N ALA A 138 -3.94 -0.75 -0.76
CA ALA A 138 -3.66 -1.11 0.62
C ALA A 138 -4.80 -1.99 1.16
N GLU A 139 -4.47 -3.00 1.96
CA GLU A 139 -5.46 -3.91 2.55
C GLU A 139 -5.08 -4.26 3.98
N TRP A 140 -6.07 -4.28 4.86
CA TRP A 140 -5.86 -4.73 6.24
C TRP A 140 -5.90 -6.25 6.34
N VAL A 141 -4.86 -6.84 6.91
CA VAL A 141 -4.73 -8.26 7.21
C VAL A 141 -4.73 -8.47 8.71
N PHE A 142 -5.66 -9.27 9.19
CA PHE A 142 -5.86 -9.56 10.61
C PHE A 142 -5.23 -10.90 11.00
N GLY A 143 -4.47 -10.89 12.09
CA GLY A 143 -3.93 -12.10 12.73
C GLY A 143 -5.01 -12.90 13.46
N LEU A 144 -4.63 -14.09 13.93
CA LEU A 144 -5.56 -14.96 14.67
C LEU A 144 -5.82 -14.43 16.10
N PRO A 145 -7.04 -14.62 16.65
CA PRO A 145 -8.26 -15.06 15.95
C PRO A 145 -8.78 -13.99 14.99
N GLN A 146 -9.34 -14.38 13.84
CA GLN A 146 -9.98 -13.43 12.93
C GLN A 146 -11.29 -12.94 13.56
N VAL A 147 -11.25 -11.79 14.22
CA VAL A 147 -12.41 -11.24 14.95
C VAL A 147 -13.28 -10.33 14.07
N ARG A 148 -12.81 -9.90 12.89
CA ARG A 148 -13.54 -8.93 12.03
C ARG A 148 -13.52 -9.31 10.55
N GLU A 149 -14.71 -9.32 9.94
CA GLU A 149 -14.96 -9.31 8.49
C GLU A 149 -15.81 -8.07 8.13
N PRO A 150 -15.70 -7.49 6.91
CA PRO A 150 -14.71 -7.75 5.86
C PRO A 150 -13.43 -6.90 6.01
N LYS A 151 -12.38 -7.27 5.26
CA LYS A 151 -11.07 -6.61 5.22
C LYS A 151 -11.18 -5.32 4.38
N PRO A 152 -11.15 -4.12 4.98
CA PRO A 152 -11.22 -2.90 4.19
C PRO A 152 -10.01 -2.85 3.25
N THR A 153 -10.30 -2.87 1.95
CA THR A 153 -9.33 -2.55 0.91
C THR A 153 -9.46 -1.08 0.59
N THR A 154 -8.34 -0.40 0.55
CA THR A 154 -8.26 1.03 0.27
C THR A 154 -7.42 1.24 -0.98
N PHE A 155 -7.92 2.07 -1.88
CA PHE A 155 -7.23 2.49 -3.08
C PHE A 155 -6.81 3.95 -2.96
N TYR A 156 -5.57 4.25 -3.32
CA TYR A 156 -5.02 5.61 -3.32
C TYR A 156 -4.56 5.98 -4.72
N GLY A 157 -4.99 7.14 -5.21
CA GLY A 157 -4.68 7.66 -6.54
C GLY A 157 -3.85 8.91 -6.42
N PHE A 158 -2.65 8.89 -7.00
CA PHE A 158 -1.67 9.96 -6.93
C PHE A 158 -1.43 10.56 -8.31
N ARG A 159 -1.27 11.88 -8.38
CA ARG A 159 -0.83 12.58 -9.60
C ARG A 159 0.38 13.45 -9.32
N LYS A 160 1.21 13.63 -10.33
CA LYS A 160 2.28 14.61 -10.35
C LYS A 160 1.74 15.91 -10.94
N ILE A 161 1.69 16.97 -10.13
CA ILE A 161 1.23 18.31 -10.51
C ILE A 161 2.39 19.26 -10.26
N GLU A 162 2.82 19.98 -11.30
CA GLU A 162 3.94 20.93 -11.21
C GLU A 162 5.22 20.29 -10.62
N GLY A 163 5.44 19.01 -10.94
CA GLY A 163 6.61 18.26 -10.46
C GLY A 163 6.45 17.68 -9.04
N GLN A 164 5.31 17.86 -8.38
CA GLN A 164 5.06 17.36 -7.03
C GLN A 164 3.96 16.31 -7.00
N TRP A 165 4.16 15.24 -6.23
CA TRP A 165 3.13 14.22 -6.04
C TRP A 165 2.05 14.69 -5.06
N VAL A 166 0.80 14.47 -5.44
CA VAL A 166 -0.37 14.79 -4.62
C VAL A 166 -1.35 13.62 -4.60
N LEU A 167 -2.00 13.39 -3.45
CA LEU A 167 -3.12 12.46 -3.34
C LEU A 167 -4.36 13.12 -3.94
N ARG A 168 -5.00 12.44 -4.89
CA ARG A 168 -6.12 12.97 -5.67
C ARG A 168 -7.40 12.15 -5.54
N ALA A 169 -7.25 10.87 -5.27
CA ALA A 169 -8.36 9.97 -5.07
C ALA A 169 -8.06 9.02 -3.92
N TRP A 170 -9.10 8.69 -3.17
CA TRP A 170 -9.08 7.68 -2.13
C TRP A 170 -10.46 7.02 -2.09
N SER A 171 -10.48 5.69 -1.94
CA SER A 171 -11.71 4.91 -1.79
C SER A 171 -11.45 3.77 -0.83
N GLU A 172 -12.26 3.65 0.21
CA GLU A 172 -12.50 2.38 0.89
C GLU A 172 -13.51 1.58 0.08
N ASP A 173 -13.61 0.27 0.33
CA ASP A 173 -14.36 -0.69 -0.48
C ASP A 173 -15.88 -0.42 -0.51
N GLU A 174 -16.29 0.55 -1.32
CA GLU A 174 -17.51 0.59 -2.15
C GLU A 174 -17.10 1.11 -3.53
N ALA A 175 -16.59 0.22 -4.39
CA ALA A 175 -16.39 0.53 -5.80
C ALA A 175 -16.83 -0.64 -6.71
N LEU A 176 -18.07 -1.08 -6.52
CA LEU A 176 -18.87 -1.68 -7.59
C LEU A 176 -20.00 -0.74 -7.98
N GLU A 177 -19.67 0.45 -8.51
CA GLU A 177 -20.62 1.14 -9.39
C GLU A 177 -20.23 0.97 -10.85
N SER A 178 -21.04 0.14 -11.53
CA SER A 178 -21.14 -0.07 -12.98
C SER A 178 -20.03 -0.90 -13.65
N VAL A 179 -20.14 -2.23 -13.52
CA VAL A 179 -19.90 -3.09 -14.68
C VAL A 179 -21.07 -2.84 -15.64
N GLY A 180 -20.95 -1.80 -16.45
CA GLY A 180 -21.72 -1.70 -17.70
C GLY A 180 -21.12 -2.69 -18.69
N LEU A 181 -21.68 -3.89 -18.71
CA LEU A 181 -21.77 -4.73 -19.91
C LEU A 181 -23.17 -4.53 -20.49
#